data_AF-A0A959DAX2-F1
#
_entry.id   AF-A0A959DAX2-F1
#
_cell.length_a   1.000
_cell.length_b   1.000
_cell.length_c   1.000
_cell.angle_alpha   90.00
_cell.angle_beta   90.00
_cell.angle_gamma   90.00
#
_symmetry.space_group_name_H-M   'P 1'
#
loop_
_entity.id
_entity.type
_entity.pdbx_description
1 polymer ?
#
loop_
_entity_poly.entity_id
_entity_poly.type
_entity_poly.pdbx_seq_one_letter_code
_entity_poly.pdbx_strand_id
1 'polypeptide(L)'
;MVRFLWCILKVSSPALTMLDLVKYESSVGYLERSAKVIYELAEVVEVDELEPLFPLFSTRALQRLEYILEKVVQESRLHPAVFSFLKDHTLKYIPLISNYDGIVIERDDKWKIDVNEEMQIEV
;
A
#
# COMPACT_ATOMS: atom_id res chain seq x y z
N MET A 1 40.02 5.39 -26.50
CA MET A 1 39.25 6.27 -25.60
C MET A 1 37.79 5.83 -25.66
N VAL A 2 37.36 4.94 -24.77
CA VAL A 2 35.97 4.41 -24.78
C VAL A 2 35.11 5.36 -23.97
N ARG A 3 34.20 6.05 -24.66
CA ARG A 3 33.28 7.00 -24.05
C ARG A 3 32.07 6.20 -23.55
N PHE A 4 32.05 5.88 -22.25
CA PHE A 4 30.87 5.33 -21.61
C PHE A 4 29.78 6.39 -21.62
N LEU A 5 28.81 6.24 -22.53
CA LEU A 5 27.58 7.02 -22.51
C LEU A 5 26.73 6.45 -21.35
N TRP A 6 26.82 7.08 -20.17
CA TRP A 6 25.95 6.73 -19.06
C TRP A 6 24.50 7.04 -19.45
N CYS A 7 23.66 6.02 -19.55
CA CYS A 7 22.22 6.22 -19.64
C CYS A 7 21.69 6.49 -18.22
N ILE A 8 21.20 7.71 -17.99
CA ILE A 8 20.49 8.03 -16.75
C ILE A 8 19.05 7.55 -16.91
N LEU A 9 18.71 6.46 -16.23
CA LEU A 9 17.35 5.94 -16.17
C LEU A 9 16.66 6.49 -14.92
N LYS A 10 15.47 7.09 -15.09
CA LYS A 10 14.65 7.53 -13.97
C LYS A 10 13.90 6.32 -13.40
N VAL A 11 14.06 6.08 -12.10
CA VAL A 11 13.33 5.05 -11.35
C VAL A 11 12.45 5.72 -10.30
N SER A 12 11.32 5.09 -9.97
CA SER A 12 10.47 5.51 -8.86
C SER A 12 11.18 5.32 -7.52
N SER A 13 10.84 6.14 -6.52
CA SER A 13 11.30 5.94 -5.15
C SER A 13 10.63 4.70 -4.53
N PRO A 14 11.22 4.11 -3.47
CA PRO A 14 10.58 3.03 -2.72
C PRO A 14 9.17 3.39 -2.23
N ALA A 15 9.01 4.58 -1.64
CA ALA A 15 7.71 5.05 -1.14
C ALA A 15 6.65 5.17 -2.23
N LEU A 16 7.01 5.72 -3.40
CA LEU A 16 6.11 5.82 -4.54
C LEU A 16 5.76 4.44 -5.10
N THR A 17 6.75 3.56 -5.19
CA THR A 17 6.55 2.17 -5.66
C THR A 17 5.58 1.41 -4.76
N MET A 18 5.71 1.55 -3.44
CA MET A 18 4.80 0.91 -2.47
C MET A 18 3.36 1.39 -2.65
N LEU A 19 3.15 2.70 -2.81
CA LEU A 19 1.83 3.27 -3.08
C LEU A 19 1.25 2.84 -4.44
N ASP A 20 2.10 2.74 -5.47
CA ASP A 20 1.71 2.26 -6.79
C ASP A 20 1.27 0.79 -6.76
N LEU A 21 1.96 -0.07 -6.01
CA LEU A 21 1.56 -1.48 -5.83
C LEU A 21 0.15 -1.60 -5.24
N VAL A 22 -0.19 -0.76 -4.26
CA VAL A 22 -1.53 -0.76 -3.64
C VAL A 22 -2.58 -0.15 -4.57
N LYS A 23 -2.24 0.94 -5.27
CA LYS A 23 -3.16 1.63 -6.19
C LYS A 23 -3.52 0.76 -7.40
N TYR A 24 -2.53 0.06 -7.95
CA TYR A 24 -2.65 -0.75 -9.16
C TYR A 24 -2.61 -2.25 -8.88
N GLU A 25 -3.07 -2.65 -7.69
CA GLU A 25 -3.00 -4.02 -7.21
C GLU A 25 -3.55 -5.05 -8.22
N SER A 26 -4.67 -4.77 -8.89
CA SER A 26 -5.22 -5.65 -9.94
C SER A 26 -4.30 -5.88 -11.15
N SER A 27 -3.34 -4.98 -11.40
CA SER A 27 -2.38 -5.08 -12.50
C SER A 27 -1.12 -5.88 -12.15
N VAL A 28 -0.89 -6.15 -10.86
CA VAL A 28 0.29 -6.88 -10.35
C VAL A 28 -0.06 -8.26 -9.80
N GLY A 29 -1.27 -8.74 -10.07
CA GLY A 29 -1.80 -9.99 -9.52
C GLY A 29 -2.32 -9.85 -8.09
N TYR A 30 -2.89 -8.69 -7.79
CA TYR A 30 -3.55 -8.31 -6.54
C TYR A 30 -2.61 -8.24 -5.33
N LEU A 31 -3.16 -7.83 -4.18
CA LEU A 31 -2.40 -7.60 -2.96
C LEU A 31 -1.66 -8.84 -2.44
N GLU A 32 -2.15 -10.05 -2.74
CA GLU A 32 -1.48 -11.31 -2.39
C GLU A 32 -0.03 -11.37 -2.86
N ARG A 33 0.24 -10.94 -4.11
CA ARG A 33 1.59 -10.99 -4.68
C ARG A 33 2.45 -9.81 -4.26
N SER A 34 1.84 -8.66 -4.00
CA SER A 34 2.58 -7.46 -3.63
C SER A 34 2.83 -7.33 -2.12
N ALA A 35 2.10 -8.05 -1.25
CA ALA A 35 2.20 -7.90 0.20
C ALA A 35 3.63 -8.08 0.72
N LYS A 36 4.36 -9.11 0.23
CA LYS A 36 5.77 -9.32 0.59
C LYS A 36 6.68 -8.19 0.11
N VAL A 37 6.46 -7.67 -1.09
CA VAL A 37 7.23 -6.54 -1.61
C VAL A 37 6.92 -5.27 -0.82
N ILE A 38 5.66 -5.06 -0.42
CA ILE A 38 5.25 -3.96 0.46
C ILE A 38 5.95 -4.08 1.82
N TYR A 39 6.06 -5.29 2.37
CA TYR A 39 6.84 -5.55 3.60
C TYR A 39 8.31 -5.12 3.43
N GLU A 40 8.99 -5.59 2.38
CA GLU A 40 10.39 -5.25 2.11
C GLU A 40 10.58 -3.73 1.85
N LEU A 41 9.63 -3.09 1.17
CA LEU A 41 9.66 -1.64 0.95
C LEU A 41 9.42 -0.86 2.24
N ALA A 42 8.53 -1.34 3.11
CA ALA A 42 8.22 -0.69 4.37
C ALA A 42 9.44 -0.62 5.31
N GLU A 43 10.36 -1.58 5.25
CA GLU A 43 11.62 -1.57 6.02
C GLU A 43 12.56 -0.42 5.64
N VAL A 44 12.52 0.04 4.38
CA VAL A 44 13.44 1.06 3.85
C VAL A 44 12.81 2.42 3.65
N VAL A 45 11.47 2.50 3.65
CA VAL A 45 10.72 3.75 3.49
C VAL A 45 10.68 4.52 4.80
N GLU A 46 10.96 5.81 4.73
CA GLU A 46 10.81 6.74 5.84
C GLU A 46 9.49 7.52 5.76
N VAL A 47 9.00 7.98 6.92
CA VAL A 47 7.72 8.71 7.02
C VAL A 47 7.75 10.01 6.21
N ASP A 48 8.86 10.73 6.26
CA ASP A 48 9.06 12.01 5.55
C ASP A 48 9.15 11.86 4.03
N GLU A 49 9.46 10.65 3.53
CA GLU A 49 9.37 10.31 2.11
C GLU A 49 7.94 9.94 1.68
N LEU A 50 7.19 9.29 2.57
CA LEU A 50 5.87 8.73 2.28
C LEU A 50 4.75 9.77 2.40
N GLU A 51 4.73 10.55 3.48
CA GLU A 51 3.64 11.49 3.79
C GLU A 51 3.38 12.53 2.68
N PRO A 52 4.41 13.14 2.04
CA PRO A 52 4.19 14.09 0.96
C PRO A 52 3.48 13.50 -0.27
N LEU A 53 3.44 12.17 -0.41
CA LEU A 53 2.81 11.50 -1.55
C LEU A 53 1.31 11.31 -1.37
N PHE A 54 0.77 11.33 -0.15
CA PHE A 54 -0.64 11.03 0.12
C PHE A 54 -1.65 11.85 -0.70
N PRO A 55 -1.47 13.17 -0.91
CA PRO A 55 -2.39 13.96 -1.73
C PRO A 55 -2.49 13.52 -3.20
N LEU A 56 -1.53 12.72 -3.68
CA LEU A 56 -1.50 12.20 -5.05
C LEU A 56 -2.30 10.89 -5.21
N PHE A 57 -2.74 10.28 -4.10
CA PHE A 57 -3.42 8.99 -4.08
C PHE A 57 -4.86 9.12 -3.59
N SER A 58 -5.72 8.23 -4.07
CA SER A 58 -7.10 8.19 -3.60
C SER A 58 -7.19 7.68 -2.17
N THR A 59 -8.18 8.14 -1.40
CA THR A 59 -8.49 7.62 -0.06
C THR A 59 -8.60 6.09 -0.05
N ARG A 60 -9.13 5.48 -1.11
CA ARG A 60 -9.27 4.02 -1.21
C ARG A 60 -7.92 3.28 -1.23
N ALA A 61 -6.94 3.83 -1.95
CA ALA A 61 -5.60 3.26 -1.99
C ALA A 61 -4.94 3.39 -0.62
N LEU A 62 -5.09 4.53 0.04
CA LEU A 62 -4.53 4.75 1.38
C LEU A 62 -5.22 3.89 2.45
N GLN A 63 -6.53 3.67 2.36
CA GLN A 63 -7.25 2.72 3.23
C GLN A 63 -6.68 1.30 3.13
N ARG A 64 -6.37 0.83 1.92
CA ARG A 64 -5.75 -0.49 1.70
C ARG A 64 -4.32 -0.53 2.21
N LEU A 65 -3.53 0.49 1.91
CA LEU A 65 -2.15 0.59 2.40
C LEU A 65 -2.14 0.50 3.92
N GLU A 66 -3.01 1.26 4.58
CA GLU A 66 -3.08 1.29 6.03
C GLU A 66 -3.48 -0.04 6.65
N TYR A 67 -4.48 -0.72 6.07
CA TYR A 67 -4.85 -2.07 6.47
C TYR A 67 -3.68 -3.05 6.34
N ILE A 68 -2.94 -3.00 5.22
CA ILE A 68 -1.78 -3.87 4.98
C ILE A 68 -0.69 -3.57 6.01
N LEU A 69 -0.34 -2.30 6.22
CA LEU A 69 0.69 -1.90 7.18
C LEU A 69 0.33 -2.35 8.59
N GLU A 70 -0.92 -2.18 9.04
CA GLU A 70 -1.32 -2.54 10.41
C GLU A 70 -1.51 -4.04 10.60
N LYS A 71 -2.26 -4.70 9.71
CA LYS A 71 -2.78 -6.06 9.94
C LYS A 71 -1.94 -7.16 9.31
N VAL A 72 -1.32 -6.87 8.17
CA VAL A 72 -0.59 -7.88 7.38
C VAL A 72 0.90 -7.81 7.69
N VAL A 73 1.48 -6.61 7.52
CA VAL A 73 2.91 -6.34 7.65
C VAL A 73 3.30 -6.00 9.11
N GLN A 74 2.35 -5.46 9.89
CA GLN A 74 2.55 -4.99 11.26
C GLN A 74 3.65 -3.92 11.39
N GLU A 75 3.73 -3.04 10.39
CA GLU A 75 4.67 -1.93 10.34
C GLU A 75 4.20 -0.76 11.22
N SER A 76 4.81 -0.63 12.40
CA SER A 76 4.40 0.36 13.40
C SER A 76 4.82 1.80 13.11
N ARG A 77 5.83 2.01 12.26
CA ARG A 77 6.48 3.31 12.07
C ARG A 77 5.78 4.16 11.03
N LEU A 78 5.28 3.54 9.95
CA LEU A 78 4.57 4.22 8.86
C LEU A 78 3.07 4.41 9.14
N HIS A 79 2.47 3.49 9.89
CA HIS A 79 1.04 3.51 10.26
C HIS A 79 0.52 4.87 10.77
N PRO A 80 1.19 5.54 11.74
CA PRO A 80 0.64 6.77 12.32
C PRO A 80 0.50 7.92 11.31
N ALA A 81 1.34 7.95 10.27
CA ALA A 81 1.30 8.95 9.22
C ALA A 81 0.08 8.74 8.32
N VAL A 82 -0.14 7.51 7.86
CA VAL A 82 -1.29 7.18 7.00
C VAL A 82 -2.60 7.36 7.78
N PHE A 83 -2.68 6.89 9.03
CA PHE A 83 -3.82 7.15 9.92
C PHE A 83 -4.13 8.63 10.05
N SER A 84 -3.10 9.44 10.32
CA SER A 84 -3.26 10.87 10.52
C SER A 84 -3.79 11.58 9.28
N PHE A 85 -3.45 11.11 8.09
CA PHE A 85 -4.00 11.63 6.85
C PHE A 85 -5.45 11.16 6.63
N LEU A 86 -5.74 9.88 6.87
CA LEU A 86 -7.07 9.30 6.65
C LEU A 86 -8.13 9.82 7.62
N LYS A 87 -7.77 10.19 8.85
CA LYS A 87 -8.73 10.66 9.88
C LYS A 87 -9.52 11.90 9.44
N ASP A 88 -8.94 12.72 8.57
CA ASP A 88 -9.56 13.95 8.06
C ASP A 88 -10.47 13.68 6.85
N HIS A 89 -10.56 12.43 6.42
CA HIS A 89 -11.36 11.99 5.27
C HIS A 89 -12.55 11.14 5.71
N THR A 90 -13.68 11.28 5.01
CA THR A 90 -14.82 10.38 5.22
C THR A 90 -14.57 9.05 4.51
N LEU A 91 -14.31 8.00 5.30
CA LEU A 91 -14.06 6.66 4.78
C LEU A 91 -15.37 5.95 4.40
N LYS A 92 -15.33 5.16 3.33
CA LYS A 92 -16.41 4.26 2.91
C LYS A 92 -15.87 2.84 2.88
N TYR A 93 -16.77 1.86 3.08
CA TYR A 93 -16.40 0.46 2.92
C TYR A 93 -15.93 0.22 1.48
N ILE A 94 -14.76 -0.40 1.36
CA ILE A 94 -14.18 -0.86 0.10
C ILE A 94 -13.68 -2.28 0.27
N PRO A 95 -13.68 -3.10 -0.79
CA PRO A 95 -13.06 -4.41 -0.73
C PRO A 95 -11.53 -4.27 -0.65
N LEU A 96 -10.92 -5.17 0.12
CA LEU A 96 -9.46 -5.26 0.27
C LEU A 96 -8.81 -5.53 -1.10
N ILE A 97 -9.22 -6.62 -1.76
CA ILE A 97 -8.86 -6.92 -3.16
C ILE A 97 -9.97 -6.42 -4.08
N SER A 98 -9.64 -5.60 -5.09
CA SER A 98 -10.66 -5.06 -6.02
C SER A 98 -11.20 -6.16 -6.93
N ASN A 99 -12.47 -6.03 -7.36
CA ASN A 99 -13.10 -6.89 -8.37
C ASN A 99 -13.08 -8.40 -8.04
N TYR A 100 -13.07 -8.75 -6.76
CA TYR A 100 -13.18 -10.14 -6.32
C TYR A 100 -14.66 -10.51 -6.16
N ASP A 101 -15.07 -11.61 -6.81
CA ASP A 101 -16.44 -12.14 -6.75
C ASP A 101 -16.71 -12.97 -5.47
N GLY A 102 -15.75 -13.01 -4.55
CA GLY A 102 -15.86 -13.75 -3.31
C GLY A 102 -16.73 -13.08 -2.24
N ILE A 103 -16.93 -13.82 -1.15
CA ILE A 103 -17.72 -13.39 -0.01
C ILE A 103 -16.83 -12.56 0.92
N VAL A 104 -17.39 -11.51 1.51
CA VAL A 104 -16.72 -10.78 2.59
C VAL A 104 -16.59 -11.70 3.81
N ILE A 105 -15.37 -12.02 4.19
CA ILE A 105 -15.01 -12.87 5.32
C ILE A 105 -15.19 -12.10 6.62
N GLU A 106 -14.67 -10.87 6.66
CA GLU A 106 -14.68 -10.00 7.83
C GLU A 106 -14.83 -8.54 7.39
N ARG A 107 -15.36 -7.69 8.28
CA ARG A 107 -15.33 -6.23 8.11
C ARG A 107 -14.41 -5.59 9.11
N ASP A 108 -13.39 -4.89 8.62
CA ASP A 108 -12.59 -3.99 9.44
C ASP A 108 -13.28 -2.63 9.52
N ASP A 109 -13.87 -2.35 10.68
CA ASP A 109 -14.60 -1.11 10.94
C ASP A 109 -13.70 0.11 11.10
N LYS A 110 -12.42 -0.09 11.46
CA LYS A 110 -11.43 0.96 11.69
C LYS A 110 -11.06 1.61 10.36
N TRP A 111 -10.77 0.79 9.35
CA TRP A 111 -10.34 1.21 8.02
C TRP A 111 -11.44 1.19 6.98
N LYS A 112 -12.63 0.71 7.35
CA LYS A 112 -13.76 0.50 6.43
C LYS A 112 -13.31 -0.38 5.26
N ILE A 113 -12.75 -1.54 5.60
CA ILE A 113 -12.33 -2.56 4.62
C ILE A 113 -13.25 -3.77 4.75
N ASP A 114 -13.86 -4.17 3.64
CA ASP A 114 -14.47 -5.49 3.49
C ASP A 114 -13.34 -6.48 3.15
N VAL A 115 -12.92 -7.27 4.14
CA VAL A 115 -11.87 -8.29 4.01
C VAL A 115 -12.47 -9.46 3.26
N ASN A 116 -12.07 -9.62 2.00
CA ASN A 116 -12.59 -10.62 1.08
C ASN A 116 -11.59 -11.73 0.77
N GLU A 117 -10.39 -11.66 1.34
CA GLU A 117 -9.32 -12.65 1.20
C GLU A 117 -8.45 -12.64 2.47
N GLU A 118 -8.02 -13.81 2.93
CA GLU A 118 -7.07 -13.92 4.05
C GLU A 118 -5.64 -13.72 3.54
N MET A 119 -5.01 -12.61 3.89
CA MET A 119 -3.60 -12.36 3.55
C MET A 119 -2.70 -12.67 4.75
N GLN A 120 -1.65 -13.45 4.49
CA GLN A 120 -0.58 -13.72 5.44
C GLN A 120 0.75 -13.58 4.72
N ILE A 121 1.72 -12.95 5.38
CA ILE A 121 3.10 -12.95 4.94
C ILE A 121 3.87 -13.99 5.75
N GLU A 122 4.59 -14.86 5.06
CA GLU A 122 5.64 -15.67 5.69
C GLU A 122 6.89 -14.80 5.79
N VAL A 123 7.20 -14.36 7.00
CA VAL A 123 8.42 -13.61 7.34
C VAL A 123 9.57 -14.57 7.62
#